data_AF-A1SRJ7-F1
#
_entry.id   AF-A1SRJ7-F1
#
_cell.length_a   1.000
_cell.length_b   1.000
_cell.length_c   1.000
_cell.angle_alpha   90.00
_cell.angle_beta   90.00
_cell.angle_gamma   90.00
#
_symmetry.space_group_name_H-M   'P 1'
#
loop_
_entity.id
_entity.type
_entity.pdbx_description
1 polymer ?
#
loop_
_entity_poly.entity_id
_entity_poly.type
_entity_poly.pdbx_seq_one_letter_code
_entity_poly.pdbx_strand_id
1 'polypeptide(L)'
;MANDWNRLNQQFMNEYALTKISVKEWCEKNNLIYNTARRYIKIIPKLAQLRGDALSSEDVKNAQESFISKSNKDQIQSLRESEEDEVIYDNSAEIPGSKKRVKSLGNQNARTYGHYSEFISTDQDAQRYSSAILATLQDELNLMRMQLSNLMVVIKKVEADLRSELTAEQKVRLYKSYAKYQDILNVKIARIESLANSLMSQAKMKADIEKSNALTHKTQLEADKLGRDSGDSKTPLDEIYNDILNMDNNGMMNT
;
A
#
# COMPACT_ATOMS: atom_id res chain seq x y z
N MET A 1 -18.60 3.80 -24.71
CA MET A 1 -18.19 4.23 -23.37
C MET A 1 -17.58 3.03 -22.67
N ALA A 2 -16.34 3.10 -22.21
CA ALA A 2 -15.74 2.02 -21.43
C ALA A 2 -16.20 2.15 -19.98
N ASN A 3 -16.67 1.06 -19.37
CA ASN A 3 -16.96 1.05 -17.94
C ASN A 3 -15.64 1.00 -17.16
N ASP A 4 -15.43 1.94 -16.24
CA ASP A 4 -14.29 1.94 -15.32
C ASP A 4 -14.43 0.81 -14.28
N TRP A 5 -14.13 -0.42 -14.70
CA TRP A 5 -14.29 -1.63 -13.89
C TRP A 5 -13.54 -1.56 -12.53
N ASN A 6 -12.42 -0.85 -12.47
CA ASN A 6 -11.69 -0.60 -11.23
C ASN A 6 -12.51 0.25 -10.23
N ARG A 7 -13.17 1.31 -10.71
CA ARG A 7 -14.03 2.18 -9.90
C ARG A 7 -15.29 1.45 -9.44
N LEU A 8 -15.90 0.67 -10.33
CA LEU A 8 -17.04 -0.20 -10.00
C LEU A 8 -16.68 -1.25 -8.94
N ASN A 9 -15.50 -1.86 -9.03
CA ASN A 9 -15.02 -2.81 -8.01
C ASN A 9 -14.78 -2.12 -6.65
N GLN A 10 -14.25 -0.90 -6.61
CA GLN A 10 -14.12 -0.12 -5.37
C GLN A 10 -15.50 0.24 -4.75
N GLN A 11 -16.47 0.65 -5.57
CA GLN A 11 -17.84 0.92 -5.11
C GLN A 11 -18.50 -0.34 -4.53
N PHE A 12 -18.36 -1.48 -5.22
CA PHE A 12 -18.82 -2.76 -4.70
C PHE A 12 -18.16 -3.12 -3.36
N MET A 13 -16.85 -2.91 -3.18
CA MET A 13 -16.17 -3.19 -1.90
C MET A 13 -16.73 -2.36 -0.75
N ASN A 14 -17.02 -1.07 -0.98
CA ASN A 14 -17.60 -0.19 0.04
C ASN A 14 -19.03 -0.62 0.41
N GLU A 15 -19.88 -0.93 -0.58
CA GLU A 15 -21.23 -1.42 -0.29
C GLU A 15 -21.24 -2.82 0.34
N TYR A 16 -20.33 -3.71 -0.06
CA TYR A 16 -20.16 -5.03 0.52
C TYR A 16 -19.73 -4.96 2.00
N ALA A 17 -18.83 -4.03 2.35
CA ALA A 17 -18.41 -3.82 3.73
C ALA A 17 -19.57 -3.34 4.62
N LEU A 18 -20.46 -2.49 4.11
CA LEU A 18 -21.59 -1.92 4.86
C LEU A 18 -22.81 -2.85 4.93
N THR A 19 -23.15 -3.52 3.82
CA THR A 19 -24.44 -4.21 3.63
C THR A 19 -24.31 -5.71 3.35
N LYS A 20 -23.09 -6.20 3.07
CA LYS A 20 -22.78 -7.61 2.72
C LYS A 20 -23.59 -8.18 1.55
N ILE A 21 -24.20 -7.35 0.71
CA ILE A 21 -24.93 -7.75 -0.51
C ILE A 21 -24.08 -8.60 -1.46
N SER A 22 -24.71 -9.49 -2.22
CA SER A 22 -24.01 -10.30 -3.22
C SER A 22 -23.60 -9.48 -4.46
N VAL A 23 -22.60 -9.99 -5.20
CA VAL A 23 -22.21 -9.41 -6.51
C VAL A 23 -23.42 -9.36 -7.46
N LYS A 24 -24.35 -10.34 -7.38
CA LYS A 24 -25.54 -10.40 -8.24
C LYS A 24 -26.49 -9.24 -7.95
N GLU A 25 -26.90 -9.08 -6.69
CA GLU A 25 -27.82 -8.00 -6.27
C GLU A 25 -27.22 -6.62 -6.51
N TRP A 26 -25.91 -6.46 -6.31
CA TRP A 26 -25.24 -5.19 -6.62
C TRP A 26 -25.20 -4.88 -8.11
N CYS A 27 -25.05 -5.90 -8.98
CA CYS A 27 -25.15 -5.71 -10.43
C CYS A 27 -26.57 -5.30 -10.85
N GLU A 28 -27.60 -5.94 -10.28
CA GLU A 28 -29.00 -5.60 -10.53
C GLU A 28 -29.30 -4.16 -10.09
N LYS A 29 -28.87 -3.75 -8.89
CA LYS A 29 -29.00 -2.38 -8.36
C LYS A 29 -28.30 -1.31 -9.22
N ASN A 30 -27.17 -1.64 -9.83
CA ASN A 30 -26.39 -0.72 -10.67
C ASN A 30 -26.71 -0.83 -12.18
N ASN A 31 -27.74 -1.57 -12.57
CA ASN A 31 -28.11 -1.85 -13.97
C ASN A 31 -26.96 -2.45 -14.81
N LEU A 32 -26.12 -3.28 -14.19
CA LEU A 32 -24.98 -3.95 -14.82
C LEU A 32 -25.30 -5.40 -15.16
N ILE A 33 -24.82 -5.85 -16.33
CA ILE A 33 -24.96 -7.25 -16.73
C ILE A 33 -24.06 -8.13 -15.86
N TYR A 34 -24.67 -8.92 -14.96
CA TYR A 34 -23.95 -9.79 -14.02
C TYR A 34 -22.86 -10.66 -14.67
N ASN A 35 -23.13 -11.21 -15.86
CA ASN A 35 -22.19 -12.06 -16.59
C ASN A 35 -20.89 -11.36 -17.05
N THR A 36 -20.91 -10.04 -17.27
CA THR A 36 -19.70 -9.25 -17.55
C THR A 36 -19.06 -8.80 -16.24
N ALA A 37 -19.86 -8.29 -15.31
CA ALA A 37 -19.38 -7.74 -14.04
C ALA A 37 -18.65 -8.75 -13.16
N ARG A 38 -19.13 -10.02 -13.07
CA ARG A 38 -18.50 -11.10 -12.29
C ARG A 38 -17.05 -11.43 -12.68
N ARG A 39 -16.57 -10.98 -13.85
CA ARG A 39 -15.18 -11.18 -14.29
C ARG A 39 -14.22 -10.18 -13.64
N TYR A 40 -14.70 -8.97 -13.36
CA TYR A 40 -13.92 -7.83 -12.88
C TYR A 40 -14.15 -7.53 -11.39
N ILE A 41 -15.35 -7.81 -10.89
CA ILE A 41 -15.74 -7.62 -9.49
C ILE A 41 -15.48 -8.92 -8.73
N LYS A 42 -14.53 -8.91 -7.81
CA LYS A 42 -14.07 -10.12 -7.10
C LYS A 42 -14.09 -9.92 -5.59
N ILE A 43 -15.00 -10.60 -4.90
CA ILE A 43 -14.89 -10.79 -3.44
C ILE A 43 -13.58 -11.55 -3.18
N ILE A 44 -12.70 -10.98 -2.38
CA ILE A 44 -11.45 -11.65 -1.97
C ILE A 44 -11.83 -12.86 -1.11
N PRO A 45 -11.30 -14.08 -1.35
CA PRO A 45 -11.77 -15.30 -0.67
C PRO A 45 -11.62 -15.25 0.86
N LYS A 46 -10.62 -14.53 1.39
CA LYS A 46 -10.45 -14.26 2.84
C LYS A 46 -11.64 -13.49 3.46
N LEU A 47 -12.43 -12.79 2.64
CA LEU A 47 -13.66 -12.08 3.03
C LEU A 47 -14.93 -12.89 2.76
N ALA A 48 -14.84 -13.95 1.94
CA ALA A 48 -15.92 -14.89 1.65
C ALA A 48 -16.02 -16.03 2.68
N GLN A 49 -14.90 -16.41 3.31
CA GLN A 49 -14.87 -17.39 4.41
C GLN A 49 -15.79 -16.99 5.58
N LEU A 50 -16.00 -15.69 5.81
CA LEU A 50 -16.98 -15.15 6.78
C LEU A 50 -18.46 -15.48 6.47
N ARG A 51 -18.77 -16.16 5.35
CA ARG A 51 -20.11 -16.71 5.04
C ARG A 51 -20.22 -18.23 5.24
N GLY A 52 -19.13 -18.95 5.55
CA GLY A 52 -19.12 -20.41 5.57
C GLY A 52 -19.78 -21.04 6.80
N ASP A 53 -19.51 -20.50 7.99
CA ASP A 53 -19.74 -21.23 9.25
C ASP A 53 -21.14 -21.04 9.86
N ALA A 54 -22.06 -20.41 9.13
CA ALA A 54 -23.35 -19.96 9.68
C ALA A 54 -24.58 -20.79 9.26
N LEU A 55 -24.50 -21.68 8.26
CA LEU A 55 -25.62 -22.52 7.79
C LEU A 55 -25.13 -23.78 7.05
N SER A 56 -24.82 -24.84 7.80
CA SER A 56 -25.06 -26.25 7.41
C SER A 56 -24.61 -27.18 8.55
N SER A 57 -25.44 -27.30 9.58
CA SER A 57 -25.30 -28.39 10.55
C SER A 57 -25.88 -29.68 9.98
N GLU A 58 -25.05 -30.69 9.75
CA GLU A 58 -25.36 -32.08 10.12
C GLU A 58 -24.08 -32.94 10.01
N ASP A 59 -23.98 -33.94 10.90
CA ASP A 59 -23.12 -35.14 10.82
C ASP A 59 -21.59 -35.12 11.12
N VAL A 60 -21.31 -35.23 12.44
CA VAL A 60 -20.84 -36.48 13.10
C VAL A 60 -19.31 -36.81 13.20
N LYS A 61 -18.84 -36.93 14.48
CA LYS A 61 -17.60 -37.57 15.01
C LYS A 61 -16.26 -36.91 14.55
N ASN A 62 -15.18 -36.76 15.33
CA ASN A 62 -14.78 -37.14 16.71
C ASN A 62 -13.47 -36.31 17.06
N ALA A 63 -12.92 -36.18 18.27
CA ALA A 63 -13.22 -36.67 19.63
C ALA A 63 -12.52 -35.78 20.72
N GLN A 64 -12.45 -36.34 21.94
CA GLN A 64 -11.61 -36.08 23.13
C GLN A 64 -10.10 -35.86 22.83
N GLU A 65 -9.24 -35.23 23.67
CA GLU A 65 -9.23 -34.73 25.07
C GLU A 65 -8.03 -33.73 25.18
N SER A 66 -7.74 -32.92 26.21
CA SER A 66 -7.93 -33.00 27.67
C SER A 66 -7.91 -31.59 28.36
N PHE A 67 -7.97 -31.56 29.70
CA PHE A 67 -8.36 -30.43 30.55
C PHE A 67 -7.19 -29.72 31.32
N ILE A 68 -7.44 -28.47 31.77
CA ILE A 68 -6.97 -27.85 33.06
C ILE A 68 -5.44 -27.53 33.19
N SER A 69 -4.96 -26.41 33.77
CA SER A 69 -5.57 -25.14 34.23
C SER A 69 -4.52 -24.06 34.59
N LYS A 70 -4.93 -22.77 34.58
CA LYS A 70 -4.54 -21.63 35.47
C LYS A 70 -3.10 -21.54 36.04
N SER A 71 -2.41 -20.41 35.80
CA SER A 71 -2.25 -19.33 36.82
C SER A 71 -1.36 -18.17 36.35
N ASN A 72 -1.82 -16.93 36.61
CA ASN A 72 -1.09 -15.71 37.03
C ASN A 72 0.40 -15.93 37.44
N LYS A 73 1.39 -15.04 37.17
CA LYS A 73 1.43 -13.58 37.40
C LYS A 73 2.83 -13.00 37.02
N ASP A 74 2.88 -11.68 36.81
CA ASP A 74 4.01 -10.75 37.05
C ASP A 74 5.42 -11.06 36.51
N GLN A 75 5.87 -10.27 35.51
CA GLN A 75 7.02 -9.36 35.71
C GLN A 75 7.15 -8.30 34.61
N ILE A 76 7.13 -7.03 35.03
CA ILE A 76 7.56 -5.85 34.27
C ILE A 76 9.04 -5.67 34.59
N GLN A 77 9.91 -5.50 33.59
CA GLN A 77 11.30 -5.11 33.84
C GLN A 77 11.89 -4.21 32.74
N SER A 78 12.09 -2.94 33.11
CA SER A 78 13.02 -1.93 32.58
C SER A 78 13.27 -1.79 31.07
N LEU A 79 12.84 -0.64 30.53
CA LEU A 79 13.65 0.12 29.57
C LEU A 79 15.04 0.40 30.16
N ARG A 80 16.11 0.27 29.36
CA ARG A 80 17.39 0.93 29.60
C ARG A 80 17.94 1.49 28.28
N GLU A 81 18.74 2.55 28.38
CA GLU A 81 19.20 3.38 27.28
C GLU A 81 19.96 2.63 26.17
N SER A 82 19.85 3.21 24.96
CA SER A 82 20.76 3.00 23.85
C SER A 82 22.13 3.62 24.15
N GLU A 83 23.17 2.81 24.19
CA GLU A 83 24.55 3.28 24.01
C GLU A 83 24.94 3.15 22.53
N GLU A 84 25.74 4.11 22.07
CA GLU A 84 26.20 4.23 20.69
C GLU A 84 27.43 3.34 20.48
N ASP A 85 27.47 2.54 19.41
CA ASP A 85 28.67 1.80 19.01
C ASP A 85 29.01 2.08 17.53
N GLU A 86 30.31 2.27 17.27
CA GLU A 86 30.84 2.86 16.04
C GLU A 86 30.77 1.92 14.82
N VAL A 87 30.56 2.52 13.64
CA VAL A 87 30.66 1.80 12.36
C VAL A 87 32.13 1.65 11.96
N ILE A 88 32.77 0.57 12.41
CA ILE A 88 34.09 0.16 11.90
C ILE A 88 33.91 -0.60 10.58
N TYR A 89 34.47 -0.03 9.51
CA TYR A 89 34.50 -0.61 8.17
C TYR A 89 35.73 -1.54 8.06
N ASP A 90 35.53 -2.86 8.08
CA ASP A 90 36.61 -3.82 7.76
C ASP A 90 36.33 -4.54 6.43
N ASN A 91 37.22 -4.31 5.47
CA ASN A 91 37.22 -4.91 4.14
C ASN A 91 38.29 -6.00 4.07
N SER A 92 38.03 -7.22 4.59
CA SER A 92 38.75 -8.45 4.20
C SER A 92 38.08 -9.73 4.71
N ALA A 93 37.17 -10.31 3.92
CA ALA A 93 36.77 -11.70 4.08
C ALA A 93 36.38 -12.34 2.74
N GLU A 94 37.04 -13.46 2.44
CA GLU A 94 37.02 -14.25 1.21
C GLU A 94 35.61 -14.58 0.68
N ILE A 95 35.45 -14.58 -0.65
CA ILE A 95 34.22 -14.97 -1.34
C ILE A 95 33.92 -16.46 -1.07
N PRO A 96 32.86 -16.83 -0.32
CA PRO A 96 32.57 -18.23 -0.08
C PRO A 96 31.97 -18.85 -1.34
N GLY A 97 32.59 -19.93 -1.83
CA GLY A 97 32.14 -20.65 -3.02
C GLY A 97 30.65 -21.01 -2.99
N SER A 98 30.03 -21.07 -4.18
CA SER A 98 28.57 -21.09 -4.36
C SER A 98 27.86 -22.11 -3.45
N LYS A 99 27.23 -21.61 -2.38
CA LYS A 99 26.45 -22.44 -1.46
C LYS A 99 25.32 -23.09 -2.26
N LYS A 100 25.35 -24.42 -2.34
CA LYS A 100 24.34 -25.23 -3.05
C LYS A 100 22.96 -24.76 -2.62
N ARG A 101 22.13 -24.37 -3.59
CA ARG A 101 20.81 -23.78 -3.37
C ARG A 101 20.00 -24.73 -2.47
N VAL A 102 19.76 -24.32 -1.22
CA VAL A 102 18.98 -25.11 -0.26
C VAL A 102 17.63 -25.39 -0.91
N LYS A 103 17.20 -26.65 -0.93
CA LYS A 103 15.86 -27.02 -1.44
C LYS A 103 14.85 -26.15 -0.70
N SER A 104 14.19 -25.26 -1.42
CA SER A 104 13.25 -24.31 -0.82
C SER A 104 12.16 -25.09 -0.10
N LEU A 105 12.07 -24.92 1.23
CA LEU A 105 10.91 -25.42 1.95
C LEU A 105 9.64 -24.80 1.33
N GLY A 106 8.59 -25.62 1.27
CA GLY A 106 7.47 -25.41 0.36
C GLY A 106 6.69 -24.13 0.59
N ASN A 107 6.05 -23.69 -0.50
CA ASN A 107 5.06 -22.61 -0.55
C ASN A 107 5.51 -21.22 -0.06
N GLN A 108 6.27 -20.51 -0.89
CA GLN A 108 6.60 -19.09 -0.67
C GLN A 108 5.35 -18.20 -0.56
N ASN A 109 4.19 -18.61 -1.10
CA ASN A 109 2.93 -17.86 -0.95
C ASN A 109 2.42 -17.80 0.51
N ALA A 110 2.99 -18.58 1.44
CA ALA A 110 2.67 -18.48 2.86
C ALA A 110 3.31 -17.25 3.55
N ARG A 111 4.40 -16.68 3.01
CA ARG A 111 5.05 -15.46 3.54
C ARG A 111 4.32 -14.18 3.12
N THR A 112 3.08 -14.07 3.56
CA THR A 112 2.20 -12.91 3.26
C THR A 112 2.62 -11.61 3.94
N TYR A 113 3.50 -11.67 4.96
CA TYR A 113 3.82 -10.52 5.84
C TYR A 113 5.31 -10.13 5.89
N GLY A 114 6.14 -10.66 4.97
CA GLY A 114 7.55 -10.25 4.84
C GLY A 114 8.40 -10.52 6.09
N HIS A 115 9.25 -9.57 6.48
CA HIS A 115 10.09 -9.65 7.67
C HIS A 115 9.28 -9.64 8.98
N TYR A 116 8.17 -8.90 9.01
CA TYR A 116 7.35 -8.74 10.22
C TYR A 116 6.46 -9.95 10.55
N SER A 117 6.56 -11.06 9.81
CA SER A 117 5.81 -12.29 10.12
C SER A 117 6.12 -12.86 11.51
N GLU A 118 7.29 -12.56 12.07
CA GLU A 118 7.68 -12.97 13.43
C GLU A 118 6.80 -12.31 14.51
N PHE A 119 6.34 -11.08 14.29
CA PHE A 119 5.45 -10.36 15.21
C PHE A 119 3.96 -10.68 15.00
N ILE A 120 3.63 -11.49 13.99
CA ILE A 120 2.26 -11.86 13.66
C ILE A 120 2.00 -13.28 14.18
N SER A 121 1.86 -13.37 15.50
CA SER A 121 1.65 -14.63 16.21
C SER A 121 0.18 -15.01 16.34
N THR A 122 -0.75 -14.04 16.21
CA THR A 122 -2.20 -14.27 16.32
C THR A 122 -2.96 -13.80 15.08
N ASP A 123 -4.16 -14.34 14.87
CA ASP A 123 -5.08 -13.87 13.83
C ASP A 123 -5.45 -12.38 13.98
N GLN A 124 -5.47 -11.88 15.22
CA GLN A 124 -5.73 -10.46 15.48
C GLN A 124 -4.56 -9.58 15.02
N ASP A 125 -3.32 -10.05 15.17
CA ASP A 125 -2.13 -9.34 14.65
C ASP A 125 -2.09 -9.36 13.12
N ALA A 126 -2.47 -10.49 12.52
CA ALA A 126 -2.64 -10.60 11.07
C ALA A 126 -3.73 -9.64 10.56
N GLN A 127 -4.83 -9.47 11.30
CA GLN A 127 -5.87 -8.49 10.98
C GLN A 127 -5.34 -7.05 11.10
N ARG A 128 -4.71 -6.69 12.22
CA ARG A 128 -4.09 -5.36 12.45
C ARG A 128 -3.11 -5.00 11.34
N TYR A 129 -2.21 -5.92 10.99
CA TYR A 129 -1.23 -5.75 9.93
C TYR A 129 -1.91 -5.55 8.57
N SER A 130 -2.94 -6.34 8.25
CA SER A 130 -3.71 -6.18 7.00
C SER A 130 -4.43 -4.83 6.91
N SER A 131 -4.94 -4.28 8.02
CA SER A 131 -5.48 -2.92 8.05
C SER A 131 -4.41 -1.83 7.92
N ALA A 132 -3.22 -2.05 8.53
CA ALA A 132 -2.12 -1.09 8.46
C ALA A 132 -1.53 -0.98 7.04
N ILE A 133 -1.47 -2.07 6.25
CA ILE A 133 -1.08 -2.03 4.84
C ILE A 133 -2.01 -1.15 3.99
N LEU A 134 -3.31 -1.10 4.35
CA LEU A 134 -4.32 -0.34 3.62
C LEU A 134 -4.39 1.13 4.05
N ALA A 135 -3.81 1.49 5.20
CA ALA A 135 -3.80 2.85 5.70
C ALA A 135 -2.93 3.75 4.81
N THR A 136 -3.51 4.82 4.28
CA THR A 136 -2.76 5.77 3.44
C THR A 136 -2.17 6.91 4.27
N LEU A 137 -1.18 7.59 3.72
CA LEU A 137 -0.60 8.80 4.33
C LEU A 137 -1.64 9.91 4.55
N GLN A 138 -2.74 9.90 3.79
CA GLN A 138 -3.88 10.80 3.96
C GLN A 138 -4.76 10.41 5.16
N ASP A 139 -4.91 9.12 5.44
CA ASP A 139 -5.65 8.62 6.61
C ASP A 139 -4.89 8.92 7.90
N GLU A 140 -3.56 8.73 7.89
CA GLU A 140 -2.67 9.12 8.99
C GLU A 140 -2.73 10.63 9.27
N LEU A 141 -2.73 11.46 8.23
CA LEU A 141 -2.91 12.91 8.37
C LEU A 141 -4.28 13.26 8.99
N ASN A 142 -5.34 12.57 8.59
CA ASN A 142 -6.69 12.77 9.13
C ASN A 142 -6.79 12.33 10.61
N LEU A 143 -6.20 11.17 10.94
CA LEU A 143 -6.11 10.66 12.31
C LEU A 143 -5.35 11.65 13.21
N MET A 144 -4.21 12.15 12.74
CA MET A 144 -3.40 13.14 13.48
C MET A 144 -4.15 14.46 13.70
N ARG A 145 -4.91 14.94 12.71
CA ARG A 145 -5.79 16.11 12.85
C ARG A 145 -6.92 15.88 13.85
N MET A 146 -7.53 14.68 13.87
CA MET A 146 -8.51 14.31 14.89
C MET A 146 -7.87 14.25 16.29
N GLN A 147 -6.66 13.69 16.43
CA GLN A 147 -5.95 13.67 17.72
C GLN A 147 -5.63 15.08 18.22
N LEU A 148 -5.23 15.99 17.32
CA LEU A 148 -5.01 17.40 17.64
C LEU A 148 -6.30 18.07 18.13
N SER A 149 -7.42 17.87 17.43
CA SER A 149 -8.73 18.41 17.82
C SER A 149 -9.17 17.91 19.21
N ASN A 150 -9.04 16.60 19.46
CA ASN A 150 -9.36 16.02 20.76
C ASN A 150 -8.48 16.59 21.89
N LEU A 151 -7.18 16.80 21.62
CA LEU A 151 -6.26 17.42 22.57
C LEU A 151 -6.62 18.89 22.86
N MET A 152 -7.00 19.67 21.84
CA MET A 152 -7.51 21.03 22.03
C MET A 152 -8.77 21.09 22.91
N VAL A 153 -9.66 20.09 22.80
CA VAL A 153 -10.83 19.97 23.69
C VAL A 153 -10.41 19.65 25.13
N VAL A 154 -9.41 18.80 25.34
CA VAL A 154 -8.85 18.52 26.68
C VAL A 154 -8.20 19.76 27.29
N ILE A 155 -7.39 20.50 26.51
CA ILE A 155 -6.76 21.75 26.95
C ILE A 155 -7.82 22.76 27.40
N LYS A 156 -8.88 22.98 26.60
CA LYS A 156 -9.99 23.88 26.97
C LYS A 156 -10.71 23.49 28.26
N LYS A 157 -10.84 22.19 28.55
CA LYS A 157 -11.39 21.70 29.83
C LYS A 157 -10.45 22.01 30.99
N VAL A 158 -9.16 21.72 30.86
CA VAL A 158 -8.14 22.05 31.88
C VAL A 158 -8.08 23.55 32.15
N GLU A 159 -8.22 24.40 31.12
CA GLU A 159 -8.33 25.85 31.29
C GLU A 159 -9.62 26.28 32.01
N ALA A 160 -10.74 25.59 31.80
CA ALA A 160 -11.99 25.88 32.50
C ALA A 160 -11.88 25.45 33.98
N ASP A 161 -11.32 24.27 34.24
CA ASP A 161 -11.04 23.79 35.59
C ASP A 161 -10.11 24.77 36.33
N LEU A 162 -9.05 25.27 35.69
CA LEU A 162 -8.12 26.26 36.24
C LEU A 162 -8.75 27.63 36.60
N ARG A 163 -9.95 27.95 36.08
CA ARG A 163 -10.72 29.14 36.46
C ARG A 163 -11.63 28.92 37.67
N SER A 164 -11.81 27.67 38.11
CA SER A 164 -12.60 27.32 39.29
C SER A 164 -11.83 27.58 40.58
N GLU A 165 -12.54 27.68 41.70
CA GLU A 165 -11.92 27.75 43.02
C GLU A 165 -11.23 26.41 43.35
N LEU A 166 -9.90 26.46 43.49
CA LEU A 166 -9.02 25.30 43.61
C LEU A 166 -7.98 25.53 44.70
N THR A 167 -7.65 24.48 45.43
CA THR A 167 -6.51 24.49 46.36
C THR A 167 -5.20 24.67 45.59
N ALA A 168 -4.23 25.37 46.17
CA ALA A 168 -2.93 25.64 45.54
C ALA A 168 -2.25 24.38 44.94
N GLU A 169 -2.30 23.24 45.65
CA GLU A 169 -1.81 21.96 45.14
C GLU A 169 -2.51 21.50 43.86
N GLN A 170 -3.84 21.58 43.81
CA GLN A 170 -4.62 21.16 42.65
C GLN A 170 -4.29 22.04 41.45
N LYS A 171 -4.17 23.35 41.66
CA LYS A 171 -3.75 24.32 40.65
C LYS A 171 -2.36 24.01 40.09
N VAL A 172 -1.40 23.65 40.93
CA VAL A 172 -0.05 23.19 40.48
C VAL A 172 -0.13 21.90 39.67
N ARG A 173 -0.96 20.92 40.06
CA ARG A 173 -1.16 19.67 39.31
C ARG A 173 -1.78 19.94 37.93
N LEU A 174 -2.79 20.82 37.85
CA LEU A 174 -3.45 21.23 36.61
C LEU A 174 -2.53 22.03 35.68
N TYR A 175 -1.67 22.93 36.20
CA TYR A 175 -0.68 23.58 35.33
C TYR A 175 0.36 22.61 34.79
N LYS A 176 0.78 21.59 35.57
CA LYS A 176 1.68 20.53 35.09
C LYS A 176 1.06 19.66 34.00
N SER A 177 -0.26 19.39 34.04
CA SER A 177 -0.92 18.67 32.93
C SER A 177 -1.15 19.58 31.72
N TYR A 178 -1.55 20.85 31.93
CA TYR A 178 -1.70 21.86 30.88
C TYR A 178 -0.41 22.02 30.06
N ALA A 179 0.75 22.22 30.72
CA ALA A 179 2.04 22.34 30.04
C ALA A 179 2.36 21.10 29.18
N LYS A 180 2.21 19.90 29.74
CA LYS A 180 2.39 18.64 28.99
C LYS A 180 1.45 18.54 27.78
N TYR A 181 0.20 18.97 27.90
CA TYR A 181 -0.73 18.96 26.77
C TYR A 181 -0.35 19.98 25.69
N GLN A 182 0.20 21.13 26.04
CA GLN A 182 0.76 22.10 25.09
C GLN A 182 2.02 21.56 24.38
N ASP A 183 2.91 20.88 25.09
CA ASP A 183 4.08 20.22 24.49
C ASP A 183 3.65 19.16 23.48
N ILE A 184 2.69 18.31 23.85
CA ILE A 184 2.12 17.29 22.95
C ILE A 184 1.40 17.97 21.77
N LEU A 185 0.70 19.10 21.96
CA LEU A 185 0.04 19.85 20.89
C LEU A 185 1.06 20.26 19.82
N ASN A 186 2.19 20.83 20.23
CA ASN A 186 3.27 21.25 19.34
C ASN A 186 3.86 20.07 18.55
N VAL A 187 4.10 18.93 19.21
CA VAL A 187 4.56 17.69 18.56
C VAL A 187 3.53 17.18 17.53
N LYS A 188 2.23 17.26 17.84
CA LYS A 188 1.16 16.87 16.90
C LYS A 188 1.08 17.80 15.70
N ILE A 189 1.26 19.12 15.89
CA ILE A 189 1.32 20.11 14.79
C ILE A 189 2.52 19.82 13.87
N ALA A 190 3.73 19.69 14.42
CA ALA A 190 4.93 19.39 13.64
C ALA A 190 4.80 18.08 12.83
N ARG A 191 4.15 17.05 13.41
CA ARG A 191 3.86 15.79 12.69
C ARG A 191 2.81 15.98 11.58
N ILE A 192 1.79 16.81 11.77
CA ILE A 192 0.80 17.16 10.72
C ILE A 192 1.48 17.88 9.55
N GLU A 193 2.38 18.83 9.82
CA GLU A 193 3.16 19.53 8.80
C GLU A 193 4.09 18.58 8.04
N SER A 194 4.81 17.71 8.76
CA SER A 194 5.64 16.64 8.18
C SER A 194 4.85 15.74 7.23
N LEU A 195 3.67 15.24 7.65
CA LEU A 195 2.81 14.40 6.83
C LEU A 195 2.25 15.14 5.60
N ALA A 196 1.85 16.40 5.75
CA ALA A 196 1.36 17.22 4.65
C ALA A 196 2.46 17.51 3.61
N ASN A 197 3.68 17.79 4.06
CA ASN A 197 4.85 17.97 3.19
C ASN A 197 5.21 16.68 2.46
N SER A 198 5.13 15.52 3.13
CA SER A 198 5.34 14.21 2.49
C SER A 198 4.29 13.91 1.41
N LEU A 199 3.01 14.21 1.65
CA LEU A 199 1.94 14.10 0.62
C LEU A 199 2.20 15.01 -0.58
N MET A 200 2.58 16.27 -0.33
CA MET A 200 2.89 17.24 -1.38
C MET A 200 4.11 16.82 -2.21
N SER A 201 5.16 16.29 -1.56
CA SER A 201 6.32 15.69 -2.22
C SER A 201 5.94 14.48 -3.08
N GLN A 202 5.11 13.58 -2.55
CA GLN A 202 4.60 12.42 -3.30
C GLN A 202 3.79 12.83 -4.53
N ALA A 203 2.98 13.89 -4.45
CA ALA A 203 2.23 14.42 -5.58
C ALA A 203 3.15 15.01 -6.66
N LYS A 204 4.18 15.77 -6.26
CA LYS A 204 5.21 16.29 -7.19
C LYS A 204 5.94 15.17 -7.91
N MET A 205 6.46 14.19 -7.16
CA MET A 205 7.18 13.04 -7.76
C MET A 205 6.32 12.28 -8.77
N LYS A 206 5.02 12.10 -8.52
CA LYS A 206 4.10 11.49 -9.50
C LYS A 206 3.97 12.32 -10.77
N ALA A 207 3.77 13.64 -10.66
CA ALA A 207 3.67 14.53 -11.81
C ALA A 207 4.98 14.57 -12.62
N ASP A 208 6.14 14.56 -11.96
CA ASP A 208 7.45 14.51 -12.61
C ASP A 208 7.69 13.17 -13.33
N ILE A 209 7.25 12.05 -12.74
CA ILE A 209 7.27 10.72 -13.39
C ILE A 209 6.35 10.71 -14.62
N GLU A 210 5.12 11.23 -14.52
CA GLU A 210 4.18 11.32 -15.64
C GLU A 210 4.75 12.17 -16.79
N LYS A 211 5.37 13.31 -16.46
CA LYS A 211 6.06 14.18 -17.42
C LYS A 211 7.26 13.48 -18.07
N SER A 212 8.05 12.74 -17.28
CA SER A 212 9.20 11.96 -17.78
C SER A 212 8.75 10.85 -18.74
N ASN A 213 7.68 10.13 -18.40
CA ASN A 213 7.07 9.11 -19.25
C ASN A 213 6.53 9.70 -20.56
N ALA A 214 5.84 10.84 -20.49
CA ALA A 214 5.33 11.54 -21.67
C ALA A 214 6.46 12.05 -22.58
N LEU A 215 7.55 12.57 -22.02
CA LEU A 215 8.74 12.97 -22.77
C LEU A 215 9.41 11.75 -23.42
N THR A 216 9.58 10.65 -22.69
CA THR A 216 10.17 9.40 -23.19
C THR A 216 9.35 8.82 -24.35
N HIS A 217 8.03 8.83 -24.23
CA HIS A 217 7.11 8.41 -25.30
C HIS A 217 7.21 9.34 -26.52
N LYS A 218 7.31 10.66 -26.32
CA LYS A 218 7.55 11.62 -27.41
C LYS A 218 8.88 11.33 -28.12
N THR A 219 9.98 11.18 -27.38
CA THR A 219 11.30 10.91 -27.98
C THR A 219 11.35 9.56 -28.70
N GLN A 220 10.63 8.55 -28.21
CA GLN A 220 10.48 7.28 -28.93
C GLN A 220 9.76 7.47 -30.26
N LEU A 221 8.64 8.18 -30.30
CA LEU A 221 7.92 8.45 -31.54
C LEU A 221 8.73 9.32 -32.53
N GLU A 222 9.52 10.27 -32.04
CA GLU A 222 10.44 11.06 -32.86
C GLU A 222 11.58 10.20 -33.42
N ALA A 223 12.15 9.29 -32.63
CA ALA A 223 13.13 8.31 -33.10
C ALA A 223 12.53 7.32 -34.13
N ASP A 224 11.33 6.79 -33.87
CA ASP A 224 10.60 5.90 -34.79
C ASP A 224 10.19 6.61 -36.09
N LYS A 225 9.99 7.94 -36.05
CA LYS A 225 9.76 8.76 -37.24
C LYS A 225 11.06 8.98 -38.00
N LEU A 226 12.13 9.39 -37.32
CA LEU A 226 13.46 9.56 -37.92
C LEU A 226 13.99 8.26 -38.54
N GLY A 227 13.77 7.11 -37.91
CA GLY A 227 14.15 5.80 -38.47
C GLY A 227 13.39 5.43 -39.75
N ARG A 228 12.16 5.97 -39.95
CA ARG A 228 11.40 5.85 -41.21
C ARG A 228 11.84 6.91 -42.24
N ASP A 229 12.00 8.15 -41.80
CA ASP A 229 12.35 9.28 -42.68
C ASP A 229 13.82 9.22 -43.16
N SER A 230 14.71 8.52 -42.45
CA SER A 230 16.15 8.42 -42.79
C SER A 230 16.47 7.40 -43.89
N GLY A 231 15.49 6.66 -44.41
CA GLY A 231 15.58 6.05 -45.74
C GLY A 231 16.66 4.97 -45.98
N ASP A 232 17.28 4.38 -44.96
CA ASP A 232 18.15 3.19 -45.11
C ASP A 232 17.36 1.86 -44.93
N SER A 233 16.03 1.93 -44.99
CA SER A 233 15.25 0.74 -45.29
C SER A 233 15.39 0.43 -46.78
N LYS A 234 16.44 -0.32 -47.15
CA LYS A 234 16.44 -1.14 -48.37
C LYS A 234 15.26 -2.11 -48.27
N THR A 235 14.08 -1.65 -48.67
CA THR A 235 12.94 -2.54 -48.82
C THR A 235 13.23 -3.42 -50.04
N PRO A 236 12.78 -4.69 -50.07
CA PRO A 236 12.89 -5.50 -51.28
C PRO A 236 12.25 -4.83 -52.51
N LEU A 237 11.29 -3.91 -52.29
CA LEU A 237 10.69 -3.09 -53.34
C LEU A 237 11.66 -2.04 -53.90
N ASP A 238 12.49 -1.43 -53.05
CA ASP A 238 13.54 -0.47 -53.44
C ASP A 238 14.67 -1.18 -54.20
N GLU A 239 15.04 -2.38 -53.80
CA GLU A 239 16.02 -3.20 -54.54
C GLU A 239 15.48 -3.54 -55.94
N ILE A 240 14.22 -4.01 -56.04
CA ILE A 240 13.55 -4.25 -57.33
C ILE A 240 13.43 -2.97 -58.18
N TYR A 241 13.12 -1.82 -57.56
CA TYR A 241 13.00 -0.53 -58.27
C TYR A 241 14.34 -0.06 -58.84
N ASN A 242 15.42 -0.18 -58.07
CA ASN A 242 16.77 0.12 -58.54
C ASN A 242 17.26 -0.87 -59.61
N ASP A 243 16.94 -2.16 -59.49
CA ASP A 243 17.26 -3.16 -60.52
C ASP A 243 16.55 -2.86 -61.84
N ILE A 244 15.26 -2.49 -61.81
CA ILE A 244 14.51 -2.09 -63.01
C ILE A 244 15.12 -0.84 -63.67
N LEU A 245 15.47 0.18 -62.88
CA LEU A 245 16.16 1.39 -63.38
C LEU A 245 17.51 1.07 -64.04
N ASN A 246 18.28 0.14 -63.46
CA ASN A 246 19.56 -0.30 -64.01
C ASN A 246 19.40 -1.21 -65.25
N MET A 247 18.28 -1.92 -65.38
CA MET A 247 17.96 -2.73 -66.57
C MET A 247 17.63 -1.86 -67.79
N ASP A 248 16.79 -0.82 -67.63
CA ASP A 248 16.41 0.07 -68.75
C ASP A 248 17.61 0.87 -69.29
N ASN A 249 18.55 1.24 -68.42
CA ASN A 249 19.72 2.04 -68.81
C ASN A 249 20.77 1.26 -69.63
N ASN A 250 20.71 -0.08 -69.65
CA ASN A 250 21.55 -0.92 -70.51
C ASN A 250 20.98 -1.09 -71.94
N GLY A 251 19.79 -0.52 -72.24
CA GLY A 251 19.12 -0.64 -73.54
C GLY A 251 19.41 0.48 -74.55
N MET A 252 19.91 1.63 -74.11
CA MET A 252 20.26 2.74 -75.00
C MET A 252 21.65 2.54 -75.61
N MET A 253 21.66 2.08 -76.87
CA MET A 253 22.85 2.05 -77.73
C MET A 253 23.59 3.40 -77.73
N ASN A 254 24.83 3.42 -77.25
CA ASN A 254 25.77 4.47 -77.64
C ASN A 254 26.11 4.28 -79.13
N THR A 255 25.63 5.21 -79.96
CA THR A 255 25.94 5.34 -81.39
C THR A 255 27.33 5.91 -81.63
#